data_AF-A0A7W6D2C7-F1
#
_entry.id   AF-A0A7W6D2C7-F1
#
_cell.length_a   1.000
_cell.length_b   1.000
_cell.length_c   1.000
_cell.angle_alpha   90.00
_cell.angle_beta   90.00
_cell.angle_gamma   90.00
#
_symmetry.space_group_name_H-M   'P 1'
#
loop_
_entity.id
_entity.type
_entity.pdbx_description
1 polymer ?
#
loop_
_entity_poly.entity_id
_entity_poly.type
_entity_poly.pdbx_seq_one_letter_code
_entity_poly.pdbx_strand_id
1 'polypeptide(L)'
;MPAFRAHSADEIAHARTLYEETDLSPHDIARILGIGTNTFYRRVKSWGWRRRRLRVEEVEAAAVVAAGSRDRALQELGQRVLDERRAAIDRAEDAIVAQLDALETMQARVAAAAMTVLEGEKAARTLRLLTQTLVEVGRYRSEAAAQAAGRRARGEADAAELEKAREALRGKIEALWAQERGGG
;
A
#
# COMPACT_ATOMS: atom_id res chain seq x y z
N MET A 1 46.83 -33.87 15.40
CA MET A 1 46.69 -32.72 14.48
C MET A 1 46.31 -33.27 13.12
N PRO A 2 45.05 -33.19 12.66
CA PRO A 2 44.71 -33.61 11.31
C PRO A 2 45.43 -32.71 10.30
N ALA A 3 46.03 -33.31 9.27
CA ALA A 3 46.73 -32.60 8.20
C ALA A 3 45.79 -31.61 7.51
N PHE A 4 46.28 -30.43 7.15
CA PHE A 4 45.54 -29.44 6.37
C PHE A 4 45.25 -30.01 4.98
N ARG A 5 44.08 -30.62 4.79
CA ARG A 5 43.62 -31.04 3.48
C ARG A 5 43.29 -29.80 2.65
N ALA A 6 43.98 -29.66 1.52
CA ALA A 6 43.59 -28.72 0.48
C ALA A 6 42.35 -29.30 -0.23
N HIS A 7 41.33 -28.45 -0.40
CA HIS A 7 40.11 -28.81 -1.13
C HIS A 7 40.22 -28.32 -2.57
N SER A 8 39.73 -29.11 -3.52
CA SER A 8 39.72 -28.70 -4.92
C SER A 8 38.74 -27.53 -5.12
N ALA A 9 38.90 -26.80 -6.22
CA ALA A 9 37.96 -25.74 -6.58
C ALA A 9 36.53 -26.28 -6.77
N ASP A 10 36.40 -27.49 -7.31
CA ASP A 10 35.10 -28.14 -7.54
C ASP A 10 34.41 -28.53 -6.23
N GLU A 11 35.16 -29.04 -5.24
CA GLU A 11 34.64 -29.34 -3.90
C GLU A 11 34.13 -28.05 -3.21
N ILE A 12 34.86 -26.95 -3.37
CA ILE A 12 34.49 -25.63 -2.81
C ILE A 12 33.24 -25.10 -3.52
N ALA A 13 33.16 -25.18 -4.84
CA ALA A 13 32.00 -24.74 -5.61
C ALA A 13 30.75 -25.57 -5.26
N HIS A 14 30.88 -26.89 -5.18
CA HIS A 14 29.79 -27.76 -4.78
C HIS A 14 29.29 -27.45 -3.36
N ALA A 15 30.21 -27.29 -2.40
CA ALA A 15 29.85 -26.91 -1.05
C ALA A 15 29.24 -25.51 -0.96
N ARG A 16 29.59 -24.59 -1.87
CA ARG A 16 28.95 -23.28 -1.99
C ARG A 16 27.50 -23.42 -2.44
N THR A 17 27.23 -24.21 -3.47
CA THR A 17 25.85 -24.47 -3.93
C THR A 17 25.02 -25.08 -2.80
N LEU A 18 25.54 -26.11 -2.11
CA LEU A 18 24.88 -26.65 -0.92
C LEU A 18 24.69 -25.59 0.17
N TYR A 19 25.63 -24.65 0.30
CA TYR A 19 25.54 -23.58 1.28
C TYR A 19 24.67 -22.40 0.87
N GLU A 20 24.41 -22.10 -0.39
CA GLU A 20 23.62 -20.92 -0.76
C GLU A 20 22.20 -21.29 -1.21
N GLU A 21 22.01 -22.49 -1.75
CA GLU A 21 20.78 -22.89 -2.46
C GLU A 21 19.99 -24.00 -1.75
N THR A 22 20.56 -24.64 -0.72
CA THR A 22 19.88 -25.73 0.02
C THR A 22 19.74 -25.42 1.50
N ASP A 23 18.85 -26.16 2.19
CA ASP A 23 18.65 -26.07 3.64
C ASP A 23 19.56 -27.01 4.46
N LEU A 24 20.58 -27.61 3.84
CA LEU A 24 21.50 -28.52 4.53
C LEU A 24 22.26 -27.82 5.66
N SER A 25 22.28 -28.43 6.85
CA SER A 25 22.99 -27.87 8.00
C SER A 25 24.47 -27.63 7.67
N PRO A 26 25.08 -26.50 8.09
CA PRO A 26 26.52 -26.26 7.97
C PRO A 26 27.37 -27.39 8.56
N HIS A 27 26.84 -28.12 9.55
CA HIS A 27 27.49 -29.30 10.12
C HIS A 27 27.58 -30.46 9.11
N ASP A 28 26.51 -30.71 8.35
CA ASP A 28 26.48 -31.80 7.37
C ASP A 28 27.36 -31.49 6.16
N ILE A 29 27.37 -30.22 5.71
CA ILE A 29 28.29 -29.76 4.65
C ILE A 29 29.74 -29.88 5.10
N ALA A 30 30.04 -29.51 6.35
CA ALA A 30 31.37 -29.68 6.91
C ALA A 30 31.78 -31.17 6.95
N ARG A 31 30.83 -32.07 7.27
CA ARG A 31 31.05 -33.53 7.22
C ARG A 31 31.33 -34.03 5.80
N ILE A 32 30.59 -33.55 4.79
CA ILE A 32 30.81 -33.89 3.37
C ILE A 32 32.22 -33.47 2.94
N LEU A 33 32.67 -32.29 3.37
CA LEU A 33 34.03 -31.81 3.12
C LEU A 33 35.09 -32.46 4.03
N GLY A 34 34.70 -33.27 5.02
CA GLY A 34 35.64 -33.86 5.98
C GLY A 34 36.38 -32.83 6.85
N ILE A 35 35.76 -31.68 7.14
CA ILE A 35 36.32 -30.63 8.00
C ILE A 35 35.44 -30.37 9.22
N GLY A 36 36.03 -29.80 10.28
CA GLY A 36 35.25 -29.37 11.44
C GLY A 36 34.38 -28.14 11.13
N THR A 37 33.20 -28.06 11.74
CA THR A 37 32.20 -27.00 11.53
C THR A 37 32.76 -25.58 11.76
N ASN A 38 33.61 -25.39 12.79
CA ASN A 38 34.27 -24.10 13.04
C ASN A 38 35.26 -23.72 11.92
N THR A 39 35.91 -24.69 11.30
CA THR A 39 36.79 -24.48 10.15
C THR A 39 35.97 -24.16 8.91
N PHE A 40 34.82 -24.81 8.73
CA PHE A 40 33.88 -24.47 7.67
C PHE A 40 33.43 -23.01 7.77
N TYR A 41 32.95 -22.52 8.92
CA TYR A 41 32.55 -21.11 9.06
C TYR A 41 33.68 -20.11 8.80
N ARG A 42 34.90 -20.40 9.26
CA ARG A 42 36.07 -19.55 8.96
C ARG A 42 36.35 -19.51 7.46
N ARG A 43 36.25 -20.65 6.77
CA ARG A 43 36.45 -20.75 5.33
C ARG A 43 35.34 -20.07 4.52
N VAL A 44 34.08 -20.25 4.90
CA VAL A 44 32.92 -19.52 4.34
C VAL A 44 33.17 -18.01 4.39
N LYS A 45 33.69 -17.49 5.52
CA LYS A 45 34.06 -16.07 5.66
C LYS A 45 35.24 -15.70 4.76
N SER A 46 36.31 -16.49 4.71
CA SER A 46 37.48 -16.18 3.86
C SER A 46 37.19 -16.30 2.37
N TRP A 47 36.26 -17.16 1.98
CA TRP A 47 35.81 -17.34 0.59
C TRP A 47 34.75 -16.31 0.17
N GLY A 48 34.28 -15.45 1.10
CA GLY A 48 33.32 -14.39 0.80
C GLY A 48 31.94 -14.90 0.41
N TRP A 49 31.54 -16.09 0.88
CA TRP A 49 30.22 -16.64 0.57
C TRP A 49 29.10 -15.84 1.24
N ARG A 50 27.93 -15.79 0.59
CA ARG A 50 26.76 -15.06 1.09
C ARG A 50 26.12 -15.83 2.24
N ARG A 51 25.90 -15.17 3.38
CA ARG A 51 25.25 -15.81 4.54
C ARG A 51 23.79 -16.20 4.20
N ARG A 52 23.40 -17.44 4.51
CA ARG A 52 22.01 -17.93 4.33
C ARG A 52 20.99 -17.22 5.20
N ARG A 53 21.36 -16.97 6.46
CA ARG A 53 20.49 -16.30 7.42
C ARG A 53 21.06 -14.91 7.66
N LEU A 54 20.31 -13.91 7.20
CA LEU A 54 20.45 -12.54 7.66
C LEU A 54 20.31 -12.54 9.19
N ARG A 55 21.04 -11.65 9.86
CA ARG A 55 20.81 -11.45 11.30
C ARG A 55 19.38 -10.96 11.50
N VAL A 56 18.79 -11.24 12.66
CA VAL A 56 17.42 -10.82 13.00
C VAL A 56 17.25 -9.31 12.73
N GLU A 57 18.25 -8.51 13.10
CA GLU A 57 18.34 -7.06 12.83
C GLU A 57 18.24 -6.69 11.33
N GLU A 58 18.88 -7.47 10.46
CA GLU A 58 18.87 -7.25 9.01
C GLU A 58 17.53 -7.68 8.40
N VAL A 59 16.90 -8.72 8.94
CA VAL A 59 15.55 -9.16 8.56
C VAL A 59 14.51 -8.11 8.97
N GLU A 60 14.61 -7.58 10.20
CA GLU A 60 13.74 -6.52 10.69
C GLU A 60 13.86 -5.23 9.87
N ALA A 61 15.09 -4.79 9.56
CA ALA A 61 15.31 -3.64 8.71
C ALA A 61 14.72 -3.83 7.30
N ALA A 62 14.91 -5.01 6.70
CA ALA A 62 14.32 -5.33 5.40
C ALA A 62 12.78 -5.38 5.46
N ALA A 63 12.20 -5.89 6.55
CA ALA A 63 10.77 -5.93 6.76
C ALA A 63 10.16 -4.52 6.88
N VAL A 64 10.82 -3.59 7.59
CA VAL A 64 10.38 -2.19 7.71
C VAL A 64 10.38 -1.49 6.34
N VAL A 65 11.44 -1.69 5.54
CA VAL A 65 11.51 -1.13 4.18
C VAL A 65 10.43 -1.72 3.28
N ALA A 66 10.21 -3.04 3.34
CA ALA A 66 9.18 -3.72 2.59
C ALA A 66 7.76 -3.25 2.99
N ALA A 67 7.50 -3.07 4.28
CA ALA A 67 6.24 -2.53 4.78
C ALA A 67 5.97 -1.11 4.25
N GLY A 68 6.96 -0.21 4.35
CA GLY A 68 6.83 1.17 3.87
C GLY A 68 6.59 1.27 2.35
N SER A 69 7.23 0.41 1.55
CA SER A 69 7.00 0.36 0.10
C SER A 69 5.62 -0.17 -0.27
N ARG A 70 5.11 -1.17 0.46
CA ARG A 70 3.76 -1.71 0.28
C ARG A 70 2.70 -0.68 0.61
N ASP A 71 2.87 0.06 1.71
CA ASP A 71 1.93 1.12 2.11
C ASP A 71 1.86 2.23 1.06
N ARG A 72 3.01 2.63 0.50
CA ARG A 72 3.06 3.62 -0.59
C ARG A 72 2.33 3.13 -1.84
N ALA A 73 2.55 1.89 -2.26
CA ALA A 73 1.87 1.32 -3.43
C ALA A 73 0.34 1.25 -3.25
N LEU A 74 -0.12 0.92 -2.03
CA LEU A 74 -1.55 0.91 -1.70
C LEU A 74 -2.15 2.33 -1.71
N GLN A 75 -1.42 3.32 -1.20
CA GLN A 75 -1.84 4.73 -1.26
C GLN A 75 -1.95 5.22 -2.70
N GLU A 76 -0.96 4.93 -3.54
CA GLU A 76 -0.96 5.31 -4.96
C GLU A 76 -2.12 4.63 -5.72
N LEU A 77 -2.38 3.35 -5.47
CA LEU A 77 -3.52 2.64 -6.05
C LEU A 77 -4.86 3.26 -5.59
N GLY A 78 -5.00 3.54 -4.30
CA GLY A 78 -6.19 4.19 -3.75
C GLY A 78 -6.46 5.55 -4.37
N GLN A 79 -5.41 6.36 -4.55
CA GLN A 79 -5.52 7.67 -5.20
C GLN A 79 -5.97 7.55 -6.66
N ARG A 80 -5.41 6.60 -7.43
CA ARG A 80 -5.84 6.34 -8.82
C ARG A 80 -7.31 5.98 -8.92
N VAL A 81 -7.81 5.10 -8.05
CA VAL A 81 -9.23 4.72 -8.04
C VAL A 81 -10.14 5.91 -7.74
N LEU A 82 -9.73 6.79 -6.82
CA LEU A 82 -10.49 8.01 -6.51
C LEU A 82 -10.52 8.98 -7.69
N ASP A 83 -9.40 9.14 -8.40
CA ASP A 83 -9.30 10.03 -9.55
C ASP A 83 -10.06 9.49 -10.77
N GLU A 84 -9.99 8.18 -11.03
CA GLU A 84 -10.81 7.50 -12.05
C GLU A 84 -12.31 7.66 -11.77
N ARG A 85 -12.72 7.51 -10.50
CA ARG A 85 -14.11 7.70 -10.09
C ARG A 85 -14.58 9.14 -10.29
N ARG A 86 -13.74 10.13 -9.97
CA ARG A 86 -14.05 11.56 -10.22
C ARG A 86 -14.23 11.83 -11.71
N ALA A 87 -13.27 11.39 -12.54
CA ALA A 87 -13.36 11.55 -13.99
C ALA A 87 -14.59 10.85 -14.60
N ALA A 88 -15.01 9.71 -14.05
CA ALA A 88 -16.24 9.04 -14.47
C ALA A 88 -17.50 9.85 -14.13
N ILE A 89 -17.54 10.48 -12.94
CA ILE A 89 -18.65 11.36 -12.55
C ILE A 89 -18.70 12.59 -13.47
N ASP A 90 -17.56 13.22 -13.74
CA ASP A 90 -17.51 14.43 -14.58
C ASP A 90 -18.00 14.13 -16.01
N ARG A 91 -17.56 13.00 -16.60
CA ARG A 91 -18.08 12.54 -17.91
C ARG A 91 -19.58 12.26 -17.89
N ALA A 92 -20.10 11.71 -16.80
CA ALA A 92 -21.53 11.44 -16.68
C ALA A 92 -22.33 12.75 -16.61
N GLU A 93 -21.82 13.75 -15.89
CA GLU A 93 -22.44 15.08 -15.83
C GLU A 93 -22.43 15.77 -17.19
N ASP A 94 -21.29 15.78 -17.89
CA ASP A 94 -21.19 16.36 -19.24
C ASP A 94 -22.18 15.70 -20.21
N ALA A 95 -22.32 14.37 -20.13
CA ALA A 95 -23.28 13.63 -20.95
C ALA A 95 -24.74 13.99 -20.61
N ILE A 96 -25.07 14.17 -19.33
CA ILE A 96 -26.41 14.57 -18.90
C ILE A 96 -26.72 15.99 -19.36
N VAL A 97 -25.79 16.93 -19.23
CA VAL A 97 -25.94 18.32 -19.70
C VAL A 97 -26.17 18.33 -21.21
N ALA A 98 -25.37 17.59 -21.99
CA ALA A 98 -25.57 17.49 -23.43
C ALA A 98 -26.94 16.89 -23.81
N GLN A 99 -27.44 15.94 -23.03
CA GLN A 99 -28.79 15.38 -23.24
C GLN A 99 -29.90 16.39 -22.94
N LEU A 100 -29.74 17.23 -21.92
CA LEU A 100 -30.68 18.31 -21.62
C LEU A 100 -30.72 19.34 -22.76
N ASP A 101 -29.56 19.80 -23.24
CA ASP A 101 -29.47 20.74 -24.37
C ASP A 101 -30.14 20.17 -25.65
N ALA A 102 -29.95 18.86 -25.90
CA ALA A 102 -30.58 18.17 -27.03
C ALA A 102 -32.11 18.09 -26.87
N LEU A 103 -32.61 17.82 -25.66
CA LEU A 103 -34.04 17.80 -25.38
C LEU A 103 -34.67 19.18 -25.49
N GLU A 104 -34.01 20.23 -25.03
CA GLU A 104 -34.45 21.61 -25.18
C GLU A 104 -34.53 22.01 -26.65
N THR A 105 -33.50 21.65 -27.44
CA THR A 105 -33.50 21.86 -28.90
C THR A 105 -34.64 21.10 -29.59
N MET A 106 -34.89 19.85 -29.17
CA MET A 106 -36.00 19.06 -29.67
C MET A 106 -37.33 19.75 -29.32
N GLN A 107 -37.55 20.13 -28.07
CA GLN A 107 -38.76 20.84 -27.64
C GLN A 107 -39.00 22.13 -28.43
N ALA A 108 -37.97 22.92 -28.71
CA ALA A 108 -38.10 24.12 -29.53
C ALA A 108 -38.60 23.80 -30.96
N ARG A 109 -38.08 22.74 -31.58
CA ARG A 109 -38.53 22.27 -32.91
C ARG A 109 -39.97 21.72 -32.88
N VAL A 110 -40.28 20.95 -31.85
CA VAL A 110 -41.60 20.34 -31.57
C VAL A 110 -42.66 21.42 -31.37
N ALA A 111 -42.35 22.45 -30.59
CA ALA A 111 -43.22 23.60 -30.36
C ALA A 111 -43.48 24.38 -31.66
N ALA A 112 -42.47 24.52 -32.52
CA ALA A 112 -42.62 25.12 -33.85
C ALA A 112 -43.44 24.25 -34.82
N ALA A 113 -43.42 22.93 -34.64
CA ALA A 113 -44.10 21.97 -35.53
C ALA A 113 -45.57 21.67 -35.16
N ALA A 114 -46.15 22.35 -34.15
CA ALA A 114 -47.50 22.08 -33.63
C ALA A 114 -47.70 20.59 -33.30
N MET A 115 -46.81 20.04 -32.46
CA MET A 115 -46.88 18.63 -32.09
C MET A 115 -48.04 18.27 -31.17
N THR A 116 -48.46 17.00 -31.29
CA THR A 116 -49.54 16.40 -30.53
C THR A 116 -49.23 16.35 -29.03
N VAL A 117 -50.27 16.51 -28.20
CA VAL A 117 -50.20 16.50 -26.72
C VAL A 117 -49.37 15.34 -26.14
N LEU A 118 -49.37 14.19 -26.84
CA LEU A 118 -48.70 12.97 -26.41
C LEU A 118 -47.17 13.08 -26.35
N GLU A 119 -46.56 13.79 -27.31
CA GLU A 119 -45.10 13.89 -27.40
C GLU A 119 -44.54 14.95 -26.44
N GLY A 120 -45.32 16.00 -26.16
CA GLY A 120 -45.02 16.95 -25.11
C GLY A 120 -44.98 16.30 -23.73
N GLU A 121 -45.92 15.39 -23.45
CA GLU A 121 -45.94 14.64 -22.19
C GLU A 121 -44.72 13.72 -22.04
N LYS A 122 -44.34 13.01 -23.10
CA LYS A 122 -43.14 12.15 -23.09
C LYS A 122 -41.87 12.97 -22.82
N ALA A 123 -41.71 14.12 -23.47
CA ALA A 123 -40.57 15.02 -23.23
C ALA A 123 -40.54 15.55 -21.79
N ALA A 124 -41.68 15.94 -21.23
CA ALA A 124 -41.79 16.40 -19.85
C ALA A 124 -41.41 15.31 -18.84
N ARG A 125 -41.82 14.05 -19.07
CA ARG A 125 -41.42 12.93 -18.20
C ARG A 125 -39.92 12.67 -18.25
N THR A 126 -39.31 12.72 -19.44
CA THR A 126 -37.85 12.55 -19.59
C THR A 126 -37.08 13.67 -18.89
N LEU A 127 -37.48 14.93 -19.05
CA LEU A 127 -36.86 16.07 -18.34
C LEU A 127 -36.95 15.94 -16.83
N ARG A 128 -38.12 15.51 -16.31
CA ARG A 128 -38.31 15.27 -14.88
C ARG A 128 -37.36 14.17 -14.37
N LEU A 129 -37.19 13.09 -15.12
CA LEU A 129 -36.28 12.02 -14.74
C LEU A 129 -34.83 12.51 -14.70
N LEU A 130 -34.37 13.25 -15.73
CA LEU A 130 -33.00 13.78 -15.79
C LEU A 130 -32.70 14.79 -14.68
N THR A 131 -33.64 15.71 -14.41
CA THR A 131 -33.51 16.67 -13.31
C THR A 131 -33.47 15.96 -11.95
N GLN A 132 -34.27 14.91 -11.75
CA GLN A 132 -34.19 14.09 -10.55
C GLN A 132 -32.83 13.38 -10.43
N THR A 133 -32.30 12.81 -11.52
CA THR A 133 -30.98 12.19 -11.53
C THR A 133 -29.87 13.20 -11.19
N LEU A 134 -29.93 14.43 -11.71
CA LEU A 134 -28.96 15.48 -11.35
C LEU A 134 -29.01 15.85 -9.86
N VAL A 135 -30.21 15.97 -9.29
CA VAL A 135 -30.37 16.23 -7.84
C VAL A 135 -29.78 15.10 -7.02
N GLU A 136 -29.99 13.84 -7.41
CA GLU A 136 -29.40 12.69 -6.74
C GLU A 136 -27.87 12.69 -6.83
N VAL A 137 -27.30 12.95 -8.00
CA VAL A 137 -25.84 13.08 -8.19
C VAL A 137 -25.27 14.20 -7.31
N GLY A 138 -25.93 15.35 -7.26
CA GLY A 138 -25.56 16.46 -6.37
C GLY A 138 -25.58 16.07 -4.90
N ARG A 139 -26.60 15.31 -4.46
CA ARG A 139 -26.68 14.78 -3.10
C ARG A 139 -25.53 13.82 -2.79
N TYR A 140 -25.23 12.88 -3.70
CA TYR A 140 -24.09 11.97 -3.52
C TYR A 140 -22.76 12.70 -3.43
N ARG A 141 -22.56 13.79 -4.18
CA ARG A 141 -21.36 14.64 -4.07
C ARG A 141 -21.26 15.32 -2.71
N SER A 142 -22.36 15.90 -2.22
CA SER A 142 -22.40 16.54 -0.89
C SER A 142 -22.12 15.55 0.23
N GLU A 143 -22.74 14.36 0.19
CA GLU A 143 -22.50 13.29 1.15
C GLU A 143 -21.04 12.79 1.08
N ALA A 144 -20.48 12.61 -0.11
CA ALA A 144 -19.09 12.21 -0.28
C ALA A 144 -18.12 13.28 0.27
N ALA A 145 -18.41 14.56 0.07
CA ALA A 145 -17.63 15.67 0.62
C ALA A 145 -17.71 15.72 2.16
N ALA A 146 -18.90 15.56 2.74
CA ALA A 146 -19.11 15.50 4.17
C ALA A 146 -18.40 14.29 4.80
N GLN A 147 -18.47 13.12 4.17
CA GLN A 147 -17.73 11.93 4.61
C GLN A 147 -16.22 12.13 4.52
N ALA A 148 -15.71 12.78 3.48
CA ALA A 148 -14.30 13.09 3.35
C ALA A 148 -13.82 14.06 4.45
N ALA A 149 -14.61 15.09 4.76
CA ALA A 149 -14.34 16.00 5.86
C ALA A 149 -14.35 15.29 7.22
N GLY A 150 -15.35 14.43 7.47
CA GLY A 150 -15.44 13.63 8.70
C GLY A 150 -14.27 12.65 8.88
N ARG A 151 -13.80 12.02 7.80
CA ARG A 151 -12.60 11.16 7.82
C ARG A 151 -11.34 11.94 8.16
N ARG A 152 -11.17 13.16 7.61
CA ARG A 152 -10.03 14.03 7.94
C ARG A 152 -10.04 14.44 9.42
N ALA A 153 -11.18 14.91 9.91
CA ALA A 153 -11.33 15.30 11.31
C ALA A 153 -11.03 14.13 12.28
N ARG A 154 -11.48 12.91 11.94
CA ARG A 154 -11.16 11.71 12.74
C ARG A 154 -9.66 11.39 12.69
N GLY A 155 -9.04 11.43 11.51
CA GLY A 155 -7.59 11.21 11.38
C GLY A 155 -6.74 12.22 12.15
N GLU A 156 -7.15 13.49 12.20
CA GLU A 156 -6.50 14.53 13.01
C GLU A 156 -6.65 14.26 14.51
N ALA A 157 -7.83 13.83 14.96
CA ALA A 157 -8.06 13.44 16.35
C ALA A 157 -7.19 12.22 16.74
N ASP A 158 -7.18 11.18 15.91
CA ASP A 158 -6.36 9.98 16.14
C ASP A 158 -4.86 10.32 16.17
N ALA A 159 -4.40 11.22 15.29
CA ALA A 159 -3.02 11.70 15.28
C ALA A 159 -2.65 12.47 16.56
N ALA A 160 -3.56 13.32 17.06
CA ALA A 160 -3.36 14.03 18.31
C ALA A 160 -3.33 13.09 19.53
N GLU A 161 -4.15 12.03 19.54
CA GLU A 161 -4.11 10.99 20.58
C GLU A 161 -2.80 10.19 20.54
N LEU A 162 -2.32 9.82 19.35
CA LEU A 162 -1.03 9.14 19.20
C LEU A 162 0.13 9.99 19.69
N GLU A 163 0.13 11.30 19.42
CA GLU A 163 1.19 12.20 19.88
C GLU A 163 1.16 12.36 21.41
N LYS A 164 -0.04 12.47 22.02
CA LYS A 164 -0.18 12.42 23.49
C LYS A 164 0.36 11.12 24.08
N ALA A 165 0.10 9.98 23.45
CA ALA A 165 0.60 8.70 23.90
C ALA A 165 2.14 8.61 23.81
N ARG A 166 2.73 9.15 22.74
CA ARG A 166 4.19 9.25 22.57
C ARG A 166 4.84 10.11 23.64
N GLU A 167 4.26 11.27 23.94
CA GLU A 167 4.80 12.17 24.96
C GLU A 167 4.73 11.54 26.36
N ALA A 168 3.61 10.86 26.68
CA ALA A 168 3.48 10.11 27.93
C ALA A 168 4.51 8.98 28.06
N LEU A 169 4.83 8.29 26.95
CA LEU A 169 5.87 7.26 26.91
C LEU A 169 7.26 7.86 27.10
N ARG A 170 7.56 8.98 26.45
CA ARG A 170 8.84 9.70 26.62
C ARG A 170 9.05 10.08 28.08
N GLY A 171 8.04 10.67 28.73
CA GLY A 171 8.11 11.02 30.16
C GLY A 171 8.35 9.82 31.06
N LYS A 172 7.72 8.67 30.78
CA LYS A 172 7.98 7.41 31.53
C LYS A 172 9.42 6.92 31.36
N ILE A 173 9.95 6.97 30.14
CA ILE A 173 11.33 6.55 29.85
C ILE A 173 12.33 7.46 30.59
N GLU A 174 12.12 8.77 30.55
CA GLU A 174 12.97 9.73 31.26
C GLU A 174 12.95 9.53 32.78
N ALA A 175 11.77 9.25 33.36
CA ALA A 175 11.64 8.95 34.78
C ALA A 175 12.41 7.68 35.18
N LEU A 176 12.34 6.62 34.35
CA LEU A 176 13.09 5.38 34.57
C LEU A 176 14.61 5.63 34.53
N TRP A 177 15.11 6.41 33.56
CA TRP A 177 16.52 6.76 33.48
C TRP A 177 16.99 7.63 34.65
N ALA A 178 16.15 8.52 35.17
CA ALA A 178 16.47 9.31 36.36
C ALA A 178 16.58 8.44 37.62
N GLN A 179 15.70 7.43 37.75
CA GLN A 179 15.72 6.48 38.86
C GLN A 179 16.97 5.59 38.84
N GLU A 180 17.41 5.13 37.66
CA GLU A 180 18.65 4.36 37.52
C GLU A 180 19.92 5.18 37.81
N ARG A 181 19.92 6.49 37.52
CA ARG A 181 21.08 7.36 37.78
C ARG A 181 21.15 7.93 39.20
N GLY A 182 20.03 8.01 39.92
CA GLY A 182 19.95 8.57 41.27
C GLY A 182 20.07 7.56 42.42
N GLY A 183 20.09 6.26 42.12
CA GLY A 183 20.14 5.17 43.11
C GLY A 183 21.53 4.62 43.43
N GLY A 184 22.60 5.39 43.18
CA GLY A 184 24.00 5.02 43.43
C GLY A 184 24.58 5.68 44.68
#